data_AF-A0A5C4JW82-F1
#
_entry.id   AF-A0A5C4JW82-F1
#
_cell.length_a   1.000
_cell.length_b   1.000
_cell.length_c   1.000
_cell.angle_alpha   90.00
_cell.angle_beta   90.00
_cell.angle_gamma   90.00
#
_symmetry.space_group_name_H-M   'P 1'
#
loop_
_entity.id
_entity.type
_entity.pdbx_description
1 polymer ?
#
loop_
_entity_poly.entity_id
_entity_poly.type
_entity_poly.pdbx_seq_one_letter_code
_entity_poly.pdbx_strand_id
1 'polypeptide(L)'
;MNRKIAVPFSALALMALAAAPAQAETMLPQGHYKTACLPIGKNDRHGFIAEVTIEGAVLSATAQSYAHDNCDVPTVKAEYRGVIEEASRQENHIDFVQRTGPFLYTLLLPEVTTYYNANIGSAGCDIGDWETGVPRDVSGKTCAPYTFPEVGSRLKDRLWIKGDRISFGHLPLSWQNEADGGFPETSSPISFVRVED
;
A
#
# COMPACT_ATOMS: atom_id res chain seq x y z
N MET A 1 -82.23 8.83 14.83
CA MET A 1 -81.05 7.95 14.99
C MET A 1 -79.89 8.56 14.22
N ASN A 2 -78.99 9.27 14.91
CA ASN A 2 -77.84 9.96 14.30
C ASN A 2 -76.67 8.99 14.14
N ARG A 3 -76.25 8.70 12.91
CA ARG A 3 -74.99 8.01 12.63
C ARG A 3 -73.90 9.05 12.32
N LYS A 4 -72.92 9.16 13.20
CA LYS A 4 -71.64 9.84 12.94
C LYS A 4 -70.81 8.94 12.02
N ILE A 5 -70.36 9.47 10.89
CA ILE A 5 -69.39 8.82 10.00
C ILE A 5 -68.05 9.49 10.25
N ALA A 6 -67.09 8.70 10.74
CA ALA A 6 -65.69 9.10 10.90
C ALA A 6 -64.98 8.96 9.55
N VAL A 7 -64.28 10.00 9.12
CA VAL A 7 -63.40 9.99 7.95
C VAL A 7 -61.99 9.63 8.42
N PRO A 8 -61.33 8.61 7.86
CA PRO A 8 -59.98 8.25 8.25
C PRO A 8 -58.97 9.19 7.57
N PHE A 9 -58.01 9.66 8.36
CA PHE A 9 -56.80 10.32 7.88
C PHE A 9 -55.98 9.34 7.03
N SER A 10 -55.80 9.63 5.74
CA SER A 10 -54.81 8.94 4.90
C SER A 10 -53.42 9.47 5.24
N ALA A 11 -52.59 8.62 5.85
CA ALA A 11 -51.18 8.88 6.05
C ALA A 11 -50.44 8.72 4.71
N LEU A 12 -49.93 9.82 4.16
CA LEU A 12 -48.94 9.80 3.08
C LEU A 12 -47.63 9.24 3.66
N ALA A 13 -47.31 7.99 3.34
CA ALA A 13 -45.99 7.44 3.61
C ALA A 13 -45.00 8.02 2.60
N LEU A 14 -44.18 8.99 3.02
CA LEU A 14 -42.96 9.37 2.30
C LEU A 14 -42.00 8.17 2.34
N MET A 15 -41.88 7.44 1.23
CA MET A 15 -40.74 6.55 1.03
C MET A 15 -39.49 7.42 0.86
N ALA A 16 -38.73 7.58 1.94
CA ALA A 16 -37.36 8.06 1.85
C ALA A 16 -36.55 6.98 1.10
N LEU A 17 -36.29 7.20 -0.19
CA LEU A 17 -35.22 6.48 -0.87
C LEU A 17 -33.92 6.87 -0.16
N ALA A 18 -33.42 5.98 0.69
CA ALA A 18 -32.05 6.05 1.15
C ALA A 18 -31.16 5.93 -0.09
N ALA A 19 -30.65 7.07 -0.58
CA ALA A 19 -29.56 7.06 -1.53
C ALA A 19 -28.39 6.35 -0.84
N ALA A 20 -28.07 5.14 -1.29
CA ALA A 20 -26.82 4.50 -0.92
C ALA A 20 -25.71 5.51 -1.24
N PRO A 21 -24.75 5.75 -0.33
CA PRO A 21 -23.62 6.59 -0.66
C PRO A 21 -22.95 5.95 -1.87
N ALA A 22 -22.93 6.66 -3.00
CA ALA A 22 -22.08 6.29 -4.12
C ALA A 22 -20.66 6.28 -3.55
N GLN A 23 -20.12 5.09 -3.29
CA GLN A 23 -18.69 4.94 -3.04
C GLN A 23 -18.04 5.58 -4.26
N ALA A 24 -17.35 6.71 -4.06
CA ALA A 24 -16.57 7.29 -5.12
C ALA A 24 -15.62 6.20 -5.60
N GLU A 25 -15.90 5.65 -6.79
CA GLU A 25 -14.99 4.73 -7.46
C GLU A 25 -13.65 5.43 -7.48
N THR A 26 -12.66 4.84 -6.83
CA THR A 26 -11.37 5.52 -6.76
C THR A 26 -10.79 5.52 -8.15
N MET A 27 -10.20 6.65 -8.51
CA MET A 27 -9.71 6.89 -9.86
C MET A 27 -8.58 5.92 -10.26
N LEU A 28 -7.95 5.30 -9.25
CA LEU A 28 -6.91 4.30 -9.41
C LEU A 28 -7.49 2.96 -9.87
N PRO A 29 -6.75 2.21 -10.70
CA PRO A 29 -7.23 0.97 -11.29
C PRO A 29 -7.30 -0.12 -10.22
N GLN A 30 -8.52 -0.55 -9.89
CA GLN A 30 -8.79 -1.57 -8.87
C GLN A 30 -8.15 -2.93 -9.22
N GLY A 31 -7.75 -3.70 -8.22
CA GLY A 31 -7.27 -5.08 -8.36
C GLY A 31 -5.94 -5.36 -7.68
N HIS A 32 -5.44 -6.58 -7.91
CA HIS A 32 -4.15 -7.07 -7.41
C HIS A 32 -3.10 -7.04 -8.51
N TYR A 33 -1.91 -6.57 -8.17
CA TYR A 33 -0.79 -6.43 -9.09
C TYR A 33 0.50 -6.92 -8.43
N LYS A 34 1.38 -7.50 -9.23
CA LYS A 34 2.60 -8.15 -8.75
C LYS A 34 3.76 -7.90 -9.70
N THR A 35 4.95 -7.73 -9.15
CA THR A 35 6.18 -7.69 -9.95
C THR A 35 6.62 -9.10 -10.33
N ALA A 36 7.47 -9.21 -11.36
CA ALA A 36 8.32 -10.39 -11.49
C ALA A 36 9.26 -10.52 -10.27
N CYS A 37 10.02 -11.61 -10.20
CA CYS A 37 11.19 -11.65 -9.33
C CYS A 37 12.23 -10.65 -9.87
N LEU A 38 12.56 -9.65 -9.06
CA LEU A 38 13.50 -8.60 -9.41
C LEU A 38 14.83 -8.81 -8.68
N PRO A 39 15.97 -8.83 -9.38
CA PRO A 39 17.27 -8.81 -8.73
C PRO A 39 17.49 -7.48 -8.00
N ILE A 40 17.97 -7.56 -6.76
CA ILE A 40 18.29 -6.40 -5.92
C ILE A 40 19.58 -6.62 -5.13
N GLY A 41 20.09 -5.53 -4.55
CA GLY A 41 21.30 -5.54 -3.72
C GLY A 41 22.58 -5.52 -4.55
N LYS A 42 23.73 -5.57 -3.85
CA LYS A 42 25.04 -5.52 -4.51
C LYS A 42 25.21 -6.74 -5.42
N ASN A 43 25.50 -6.49 -6.69
CA ASN A 43 25.68 -7.52 -7.72
C ASN A 43 24.46 -8.45 -7.86
N ASP A 44 23.25 -7.89 -7.68
CA ASP A 44 22.00 -8.62 -7.92
C ASP A 44 21.83 -9.87 -7.06
N ARG A 45 22.50 -9.94 -5.90
CA ARG A 45 22.58 -11.18 -5.11
C ARG A 45 21.28 -11.61 -4.43
N HIS A 46 20.27 -10.75 -4.37
CA HIS A 46 19.00 -10.99 -3.68
C HIS A 46 17.82 -10.85 -4.64
N GLY A 47 16.72 -11.53 -4.32
CA GLY A 47 15.47 -11.42 -5.06
C GLY A 47 14.47 -10.52 -4.34
N PHE A 48 13.57 -9.92 -5.10
CA PHE A 48 12.52 -9.05 -4.58
C PHE A 48 11.22 -9.25 -5.36
N ILE A 49 10.13 -9.45 -4.65
CA ILE A 49 8.78 -9.42 -5.21
C ILE A 49 7.96 -8.41 -4.44
N ALA A 50 7.34 -7.47 -5.15
CA ALA A 50 6.36 -6.57 -4.57
C ALA A 50 4.97 -6.88 -5.11
N GLU A 51 3.98 -6.74 -4.25
CA GLU A 51 2.57 -6.87 -4.59
C GLU A 51 1.83 -5.63 -4.10
N VAL A 52 0.84 -5.19 -4.87
CA VAL A 52 -0.04 -4.08 -4.53
C VAL A 52 -1.48 -4.49 -4.81
N THR A 53 -2.36 -4.24 -3.85
CA THR A 53 -3.80 -4.41 -4.01
C THR A 53 -4.48 -3.07 -3.79
N ILE A 54 -5.28 -2.66 -4.77
CA ILE A 54 -6.08 -1.43 -4.74
C ILE A 54 -7.55 -1.82 -4.68
N GLU A 55 -8.19 -1.56 -3.53
CA GLU A 55 -9.58 -1.92 -3.25
C GLU A 55 -10.31 -0.75 -2.60
N GLY A 56 -11.24 -0.16 -3.34
CA GLY A 56 -11.79 1.15 -2.98
C GLY A 56 -10.65 2.14 -2.75
N ALA A 57 -10.71 2.84 -1.62
CA ALA A 57 -9.69 3.80 -1.21
C ALA A 57 -8.49 3.18 -0.50
N VAL A 58 -8.39 1.85 -0.43
CA VAL A 58 -7.31 1.17 0.29
C VAL A 58 -6.23 0.76 -0.69
N LEU A 59 -4.99 1.15 -0.39
CA LEU A 59 -3.80 0.63 -1.05
C LEU A 59 -3.05 -0.26 -0.05
N SER A 60 -3.07 -1.56 -0.28
CA SER A 60 -2.27 -2.53 0.47
C SER A 60 -1.05 -2.90 -0.36
N ALA A 61 0.11 -2.99 0.26
CA ALA A 61 1.33 -3.41 -0.43
C ALA A 61 2.11 -4.43 0.40
N THR A 62 2.75 -5.37 -0.28
CA THR A 62 3.75 -6.25 0.32
C THR A 62 5.04 -6.19 -0.47
N ALA A 63 6.16 -6.34 0.22
CA ALA A 63 7.48 -6.42 -0.35
C ALA A 63 8.22 -7.58 0.31
N GLN A 64 8.47 -8.63 -0.46
CA GLN A 64 9.17 -9.84 -0.03
C GLN A 64 10.58 -9.83 -0.61
N SER A 65 11.58 -9.83 0.27
CA SER A 65 12.98 -10.05 -0.09
C SER A 65 13.33 -11.54 0.02
N TYR A 66 14.26 -11.97 -0.82
CA TYR A 66 14.73 -13.34 -0.90
C TYR A 66 16.25 -13.40 -0.82
N ALA A 67 16.78 -14.53 -0.35
CA ALA A 67 18.21 -14.74 -0.21
C ALA A 67 18.93 -14.67 -1.57
N HIS A 68 18.26 -15.13 -2.64
CA HIS A 68 18.79 -15.23 -4.00
C HIS A 68 17.87 -14.55 -5.03
N ASP A 69 18.44 -14.21 -6.18
CA ASP A 69 17.82 -13.47 -7.30
C ASP A 69 16.76 -14.25 -8.09
N ASN A 70 16.60 -15.54 -7.80
CA ASN A 70 15.54 -16.40 -8.33
C ASN A 70 14.28 -16.42 -7.45
N CYS A 71 14.29 -15.68 -6.31
CA CYS A 71 13.19 -15.60 -5.35
C CYS A 71 12.73 -16.94 -4.75
N ASP A 72 13.67 -17.80 -4.35
CA ASP A 72 13.38 -19.13 -3.79
C ASP A 72 13.24 -19.15 -2.25
N VAL A 73 14.11 -18.43 -1.53
CA VAL A 73 14.22 -18.47 -0.06
C VAL A 73 13.83 -17.12 0.54
N PRO A 74 12.62 -16.95 1.10
CA PRO A 74 12.17 -15.68 1.65
C PRO A 74 12.91 -15.32 2.94
N THR A 75 13.37 -14.08 3.05
CA THR A 75 14.21 -13.61 4.17
C THR A 75 13.52 -12.55 5.01
N VAL A 76 12.87 -11.60 4.36
CA VAL A 76 12.28 -10.42 5.00
C VAL A 76 11.01 -10.03 4.27
N LYS A 77 9.94 -9.77 5.02
CA LYS A 77 8.66 -9.28 4.49
C LYS A 77 8.35 -7.92 5.08
N ALA A 78 8.01 -6.96 4.22
CA ALA A 78 7.39 -5.70 4.60
C ALA A 78 5.93 -5.69 4.14
N GLU A 79 5.04 -5.19 4.99
CA GLU A 79 3.60 -5.08 4.73
C GLU A 79 3.14 -3.66 5.06
N TYR A 80 2.32 -3.10 4.19
CA TYR A 80 1.82 -1.75 4.28
C TYR A 80 0.33 -1.71 3.95
N ARG A 81 -0.39 -0.81 4.62
CA ARG A 81 -1.75 -0.44 4.27
C ARG A 81 -1.94 1.05 4.39
N GLY A 82 -2.31 1.71 3.30
CA GLY A 82 -2.64 3.13 3.24
C GLY A 82 -4.08 3.39 2.80
N VAL A 83 -4.49 4.65 2.91
CA VAL A 83 -5.77 5.15 2.41
C VAL A 83 -5.52 6.26 1.39
N ILE A 84 -6.03 6.10 0.18
CA ILE A 84 -6.04 7.13 -0.86
C ILE A 84 -7.05 8.21 -0.45
N GLU A 85 -6.56 9.43 -0.23
CA GLU A 85 -7.39 10.57 0.18
C GLU A 85 -7.84 11.40 -1.02
N GLU A 86 -6.95 11.55 -2.00
CA GLU A 86 -7.15 12.39 -3.18
C GLU A 86 -6.59 11.69 -4.40
N ALA A 87 -7.27 11.81 -5.54
CA ALA A 87 -6.77 11.33 -6.82
C ALA A 87 -7.25 12.26 -7.96
N SER A 88 -6.36 12.53 -8.92
CA SER A 88 -6.63 13.39 -10.05
C SER A 88 -6.01 12.81 -11.32
N ARG A 89 -6.83 12.68 -12.37
CA ARG A 89 -6.42 12.07 -13.64
C ARG A 89 -5.79 13.15 -14.51
N GLN A 90 -4.59 12.85 -14.96
CA GLN A 90 -3.90 13.59 -16.00
C GLN A 90 -3.95 12.79 -17.31
N GLU A 91 -3.42 13.35 -18.38
CA GLU A 91 -3.46 12.74 -19.72
C GLU A 91 -2.83 11.35 -19.75
N ASN A 92 -1.68 11.16 -19.07
CA ASN A 92 -0.88 9.93 -19.13
C ASN A 92 -0.62 9.28 -17.76
N HIS A 93 -1.17 9.82 -16.68
CA HIS A 93 -0.98 9.31 -15.32
C HIS A 93 -2.11 9.73 -14.38
N ILE A 94 -2.08 9.22 -13.15
CA ILE A 94 -2.95 9.62 -12.06
C ILE A 94 -2.06 10.12 -10.93
N ASP A 95 -2.30 11.36 -10.51
CA ASP A 95 -1.71 11.91 -9.29
C ASP A 95 -2.59 11.51 -8.11
N PHE A 96 -1.99 11.00 -7.05
CA PHE A 96 -2.75 10.62 -5.86
C PHE A 96 -2.01 10.91 -4.55
N VAL A 97 -2.80 11.29 -3.55
CA VAL A 97 -2.33 11.50 -2.18
C VAL A 97 -2.87 10.37 -1.33
N GLN A 98 -1.98 9.72 -0.57
CA GLN A 98 -2.35 8.69 0.38
C GLN A 98 -1.98 9.10 1.80
N ARG A 99 -2.81 8.72 2.76
CA ARG A 99 -2.48 8.69 4.18
C ARG A 99 -1.91 7.31 4.51
N THR A 100 -0.71 7.31 5.05
CA THR A 100 0.00 6.10 5.44
C THR A 100 -0.63 5.45 6.67
N GLY A 101 -0.69 4.12 6.67
CA GLY A 101 -0.92 3.33 7.87
C GLY A 101 0.40 2.72 8.38
N PRO A 102 0.31 1.66 9.20
CA PRO A 102 1.48 0.99 9.75
C PRO A 102 2.31 0.28 8.68
N PHE A 103 3.62 0.22 8.92
CA PHE A 103 4.55 -0.63 8.19
C PHE A 103 4.97 -1.79 9.08
N LEU A 104 4.55 -3.00 8.75
CA LEU A 104 4.98 -4.19 9.47
C LEU A 104 6.17 -4.80 8.76
N TYR A 105 7.19 -5.13 9.52
CA TYR A 105 8.40 -5.80 9.05
C TYR A 105 8.54 -7.13 9.77
N THR A 106 8.82 -8.20 9.04
CA THR A 106 8.95 -9.56 9.57
C THR A 106 10.23 -10.19 9.05
N LEU A 107 11.08 -10.69 9.95
CA LEU A 107 12.27 -11.46 9.61
C LEU A 107 11.90 -12.94 9.58
N LEU A 108 12.18 -13.62 8.48
CA LEU A 108 11.63 -14.96 8.21
C LEU A 108 12.64 -16.09 8.46
N LEU A 109 13.92 -15.77 8.61
CA LEU A 109 14.98 -16.77 8.84
C LEU A 109 15.76 -16.47 10.13
N PRO A 110 16.11 -17.49 10.93
CA PRO A 110 16.89 -17.31 12.16
C PRO A 110 18.22 -16.58 11.97
N GLU A 111 18.95 -16.87 10.90
CA GLU A 111 20.23 -16.22 10.59
C GLU A 111 20.05 -14.74 10.22
N VAL A 112 18.94 -14.38 9.58
CA VAL A 112 18.60 -12.98 9.28
C VAL A 112 18.25 -12.25 10.57
N THR A 113 17.44 -12.87 11.44
CA THR A 113 17.13 -12.34 12.77
C THR A 113 18.38 -12.10 13.61
N THR A 114 19.31 -13.06 13.61
CA THR A 114 20.60 -12.95 14.30
C THR A 114 21.41 -11.78 13.76
N TYR A 115 21.47 -11.63 12.44
CA TYR A 115 22.16 -10.50 11.81
C TYR A 115 21.53 -9.15 12.18
N TYR A 116 20.20 -9.03 12.14
CA TYR A 116 19.50 -7.77 12.47
C TYR A 116 19.72 -7.38 13.94
N ASN A 117 19.61 -8.34 14.86
CA ASN A 117 19.88 -8.11 16.29
C ASN A 117 21.34 -7.76 16.59
N ALA A 118 22.30 -8.22 15.78
CA ALA A 118 23.69 -7.82 15.88
C ALA A 118 23.98 -6.44 15.25
N ASN A 119 23.08 -5.93 14.40
CA ASN A 119 23.26 -4.71 13.60
C ASN A 119 22.12 -3.71 13.79
N ILE A 120 21.70 -3.50 15.05
CA ILE A 120 20.54 -2.67 15.44
C ILE A 120 20.55 -1.29 14.77
N GLY A 121 21.68 -0.58 14.84
CA GLY A 121 21.84 0.78 14.32
C GLY A 121 21.97 0.90 12.79
N SER A 122 21.81 -0.19 12.04
CA SER A 122 21.81 -0.15 10.57
C SER A 122 20.67 -0.98 9.98
N ALA A 123 20.84 -2.29 9.86
CA ALA A 123 19.81 -3.18 9.32
C ALA A 123 18.62 -3.33 10.28
N GLY A 124 18.88 -3.34 11.59
CA GLY A 124 17.89 -3.64 12.63
C GLY A 124 16.82 -2.57 12.89
N CYS A 125 16.80 -1.48 12.13
CA CYS A 125 15.81 -0.41 12.27
C CYS A 125 15.79 0.29 13.64
N ASP A 126 16.93 0.32 14.35
CA ASP A 126 17.00 0.71 15.76
C ASP A 126 16.06 -0.09 16.68
N ILE A 127 15.70 -1.31 16.24
CA ILE A 127 14.93 -2.28 17.01
C ILE A 127 15.86 -3.43 17.38
N GLY A 128 15.99 -3.69 18.69
CA GLY A 128 16.57 -4.92 19.21
C GLY A 128 15.51 -6.00 19.45
N ASP A 129 15.98 -7.19 19.82
CA ASP A 129 15.15 -8.34 20.19
C ASP A 129 14.11 -8.70 19.13
N TRP A 130 14.54 -8.70 17.86
CA TRP A 130 13.77 -9.30 16.78
C TRP A 130 13.57 -10.79 17.04
N GLU A 131 12.36 -11.26 16.74
CA GLU A 131 11.97 -12.67 16.78
C GLU A 131 11.60 -13.11 15.37
N THR A 132 12.12 -14.27 14.96
CA THR A 132 11.81 -14.83 13.64
C THR A 132 10.31 -15.11 13.51
N GLY A 133 9.70 -14.60 12.43
CA GLY A 133 8.29 -14.79 12.12
C GLY A 133 7.34 -13.84 12.87
N VAL A 134 7.85 -12.95 13.72
CA VAL A 134 7.02 -12.00 14.47
C VAL A 134 7.06 -10.63 13.80
N PRO A 135 5.93 -10.11 13.30
CA PRO A 135 5.88 -8.78 12.70
C PRO A 135 6.12 -7.70 13.76
N ARG A 136 6.87 -6.66 13.38
CA ARG A 136 7.09 -5.46 14.18
C ARG A 136 6.77 -4.22 13.36
N ASP A 137 6.16 -3.23 14.01
CA ASP A 137 5.92 -1.95 13.39
C ASP A 137 7.24 -1.16 13.24
N VAL A 138 7.55 -0.77 12.01
CA VAL A 138 8.72 0.01 11.63
C VAL A 138 8.37 1.38 11.06
N SER A 139 7.12 1.84 11.18
CA SER A 139 6.72 3.19 10.79
C SER A 139 7.60 4.25 11.47
N GLY A 140 8.06 5.23 10.69
CA GLY A 140 8.98 6.29 11.12
C GLY A 140 10.42 5.85 11.33
N LYS A 141 10.77 4.59 11.06
CA LYS A 141 12.12 4.04 11.26
C LYS A 141 12.88 3.88 9.96
N THR A 142 14.19 3.80 10.06
CA THR A 142 15.07 3.48 8.92
C THR A 142 15.61 2.07 9.05
N CYS A 143 15.12 1.17 8.20
CA CYS A 143 15.65 -0.17 8.02
C CYS A 143 16.52 -0.15 6.75
N ALA A 144 17.84 0.08 6.89
CA ALA A 144 18.70 0.36 5.74
C ALA A 144 18.51 -0.64 4.59
N PRO A 145 18.28 -0.18 3.34
CA PRO A 145 18.42 1.20 2.88
C PRO A 145 17.14 2.05 2.93
N TYR A 146 16.04 1.54 3.47
CA TYR A 146 14.72 2.18 3.39
C TYR A 146 14.38 2.96 4.66
N THR A 147 13.86 4.18 4.48
CA THR A 147 13.23 4.97 5.54
C THR A 147 11.72 4.91 5.34
N PHE A 148 11.01 4.48 6.38
CA PHE A 148 9.55 4.38 6.37
C PHE A 148 8.91 5.63 6.97
N PRO A 149 7.76 6.06 6.44
CA PRO A 149 7.03 7.20 6.97
C PRO A 149 6.37 6.85 8.31
N GLU A 150 6.13 7.86 9.14
CA GLU A 150 5.29 7.71 10.33
C GLU A 150 3.84 7.44 9.92
N VAL A 151 3.11 6.69 10.75
CA VAL A 151 1.68 6.47 10.54
C VAL A 151 0.94 7.80 10.46
N GLY A 152 0.07 7.95 9.46
CA GLY A 152 -0.73 9.14 9.24
C GLY A 152 -0.05 10.21 8.40
N SER A 153 1.23 10.01 8.02
CA SER A 153 1.92 10.85 7.03
C SER A 153 1.14 10.86 5.72
N ARG A 154 1.04 12.03 5.09
CA ARG A 154 0.51 12.16 3.73
C ARG A 154 1.65 11.94 2.77
N LEU A 155 1.47 11.10 1.74
CA LEU A 155 2.45 10.90 0.67
C LEU A 155 1.79 11.21 -0.67
N LYS A 156 2.51 11.90 -1.54
CA LYS A 156 2.12 12.13 -2.92
C LYS A 156 2.83 11.11 -3.80
N ASP A 157 2.10 10.51 -4.73
CA ASP A 157 2.69 9.61 -5.72
C ASP A 157 1.90 9.71 -7.03
N ARG A 158 2.49 9.18 -8.09
CA ARG A 158 1.95 9.18 -9.45
C ARG A 158 1.89 7.76 -9.96
N LEU A 159 0.80 7.44 -10.64
CA LEU A 159 0.55 6.12 -11.23
C LEU A 159 0.46 6.23 -12.75
N TRP A 160 1.33 5.52 -13.45
CA TRP A 160 1.23 5.32 -14.89
C TRP A 160 0.59 3.97 -15.17
N ILE A 161 -0.29 3.94 -16.18
CA ILE A 161 -1.02 2.73 -16.57
C ILE A 161 -0.72 2.45 -18.04
N LYS A 162 -0.32 1.22 -18.35
CA LYS A 162 -0.08 0.77 -19.72
C LYS A 162 -0.62 -0.65 -19.90
N GLY A 163 -1.84 -0.75 -20.42
CA GLY A 163 -2.53 -2.03 -20.55
C GLY A 163 -2.84 -2.64 -19.17
N ASP A 164 -2.34 -3.85 -18.94
CA ASP A 164 -2.43 -4.62 -17.69
C ASP A 164 -1.36 -4.24 -16.65
N ARG A 165 -0.48 -3.29 -16.99
CA ARG A 165 0.63 -2.88 -16.14
C ARG A 165 0.38 -1.54 -15.48
N ILE A 166 0.88 -1.46 -14.25
CA ILE A 166 0.99 -0.20 -13.52
C ILE A 166 2.44 0.04 -13.08
N SER A 167 2.82 1.30 -13.00
CA SER A 167 4.10 1.73 -12.44
C SER A 167 3.86 2.97 -11.58
N PHE A 168 4.39 2.96 -10.37
CA PHE A 168 4.33 4.08 -9.44
C PHE A 168 5.55 4.97 -9.62
N GLY A 169 5.52 6.20 -9.12
CA GLY A 169 6.68 7.08 -9.09
C GLY A 169 7.62 6.71 -7.95
N HIS A 170 7.06 6.54 -6.75
CA HIS A 170 7.82 6.19 -5.55
C HIS A 170 7.75 4.71 -5.17
N LEU A 171 6.55 4.10 -5.19
CA LEU A 171 6.42 2.70 -4.77
C LEU A 171 7.13 1.72 -5.73
N PRO A 172 7.63 0.57 -5.21
CA PRO A 172 7.77 0.20 -3.80
C PRO A 172 9.11 0.65 -3.19
N LEU A 173 9.95 1.38 -3.95
CA LEU A 173 11.36 1.62 -3.62
C LEU A 173 11.59 2.84 -2.73
N SER A 174 10.70 3.82 -2.80
CA SER A 174 10.78 5.05 -2.03
C SER A 174 9.46 5.31 -1.32
N TRP A 175 9.57 5.80 -0.10
CA TRP A 175 8.46 6.31 0.71
C TRP A 175 8.74 7.72 1.21
N GLN A 176 9.76 8.37 0.63
CA GLN A 176 10.12 9.73 0.97
C GLN A 176 9.04 10.67 0.49
N ASN A 177 8.65 11.59 1.36
CA ASN A 177 7.84 12.74 1.02
C ASN A 177 8.54 13.94 1.61
N GLU A 178 9.26 14.69 0.78
CA GLU A 178 9.64 16.04 1.17
C GLU A 178 8.32 16.80 1.39
N ALA A 179 8.14 17.47 2.53
CA ALA A 179 6.86 18.07 2.88
C ALA A 179 6.36 19.10 1.85
N ASP A 180 7.28 19.65 1.06
CA ASP A 180 7.10 20.55 -0.09
C ASP A 180 7.35 19.87 -1.45
N GLY A 181 7.71 18.59 -1.46
CA GLY A 181 7.89 17.77 -2.64
C GLY A 181 6.62 17.72 -3.48
N GLY A 182 6.77 17.94 -4.78
CA GLY A 182 5.72 17.73 -5.76
C GLY A 182 5.38 16.25 -5.94
N PHE A 183 4.54 15.96 -6.94
CA PHE A 183 4.39 14.58 -7.42
C PHE A 183 5.66 14.13 -8.14
N PRO A 184 6.03 12.83 -8.08
CA PRO A 184 7.17 12.32 -8.83
C PRO A 184 7.02 12.56 -10.33
N GLU A 185 8.09 13.01 -10.97
CA GLU A 185 8.07 13.38 -12.40
C GLU A 185 8.20 12.18 -13.33
N THR A 186 8.79 11.08 -12.85
CA THR A 186 9.07 9.86 -13.62
C THR A 186 8.60 8.62 -12.86
N SER A 187 8.28 7.56 -13.61
CA SER A 187 7.93 6.27 -13.01
C SER A 187 9.19 5.56 -12.50
N SER A 188 9.04 4.85 -11.39
CA SER A 188 9.95 3.78 -10.98
C SER A 188 10.17 2.80 -12.15
N PRO A 189 11.38 2.23 -12.31
CA PRO A 189 11.63 1.17 -13.28
C PRO A 189 10.86 -0.12 -12.94
N ILE A 190 10.26 -0.20 -11.75
CA ILE A 190 9.45 -1.33 -11.33
C ILE A 190 8.06 -1.23 -11.96
N SER A 191 7.68 -2.29 -12.66
CA SER A 191 6.35 -2.47 -13.24
C SER A 191 5.66 -3.64 -12.55
N PHE A 192 4.41 -3.43 -12.19
CA PHE A 192 3.53 -4.45 -11.66
C PHE A 192 2.57 -4.89 -12.77
N VAL A 193 2.35 -6.19 -12.88
CA VAL A 193 1.38 -6.80 -13.80
C VAL A 193 0.17 -7.19 -12.99
N ARG A 194 -1.03 -6.94 -13.52
CA ARG A 194 -2.28 -7.41 -12.92
C ARG A 194 -2.25 -8.93 -12.76
N VAL A 195 -2.63 -9.41 -11.59
CA VAL A 195 -2.89 -10.82 -11.33
C VAL A 195 -4.39 -11.04 -11.50
N GLU A 196 -4.77 -12.00 -12.33
CA GLU A 196 -6.16 -12.45 -12.44
C GLU A 196 -6.41 -13.48 -11.35
N ASP A 197 -7.54 -13.35 -10.65
CA ASP A 197 -8.03 -14.36 -9.69
C ASP A 197 -8.54 -15.63 -10.41
#